data_AF-A0A522DTM5-F1
#
_entry.id   AF-A0A522DTM5-F1
#
_cell.length_a   1.000
_cell.length_b   1.000
_cell.length_c   1.000
_cell.angle_alpha   90.00
_cell.angle_beta   90.00
_cell.angle_gamma   90.00
#
_symmetry.space_group_name_H-M   'P 1'
#
loop_
_entity.id
_entity.type
_entity.pdbx_description
1 polymer ?
#
loop_
_entity_poly.entity_id
_entity_poly.type
_entity_poly.pdbx_seq_one_letter_code
_entity_poly.pdbx_strand_id
1 'polypeptide(L)'
;MNQLLAIALGGSAGAVARFLVANGVYAWLGRAFPFGTLFVNVSGCFAMGFLTALMLQRFTAVVEYRAAILIGFLGAYTTFSTFALETVYLIEDGGLRKAALNIFLSTVLCLVAVSLGLILGRKIFANDAYRWLDDLPYIEMMLGILVFFLLAALAAFVFQRLNITVERRVITLVLLLGVLTLSLTLWIAFKLFDFQLEVQEILGILATTNLVGMMVVWLGTLFGNWLWQLNLLR
;
A
#
# COMPACT_ATOMS: atom_id res chain seq x y z
N MET A 1 23.61 11.92 -4.64
CA MET A 1 22.78 11.93 -5.87
C MET A 1 21.63 10.93 -5.79
N ASN A 2 21.88 9.66 -5.45
CA ASN A 2 20.87 8.60 -5.46
C ASN A 2 19.69 8.81 -4.49
N GLN A 3 19.94 9.34 -3.29
CA GLN A 3 18.88 9.56 -2.30
C GLN A 3 17.84 10.61 -2.73
N LEU A 4 18.27 11.69 -3.39
CA LEU A 4 17.34 12.72 -3.90
C LEU A 4 16.44 12.15 -5.02
N LEU A 5 17.00 11.35 -5.92
CA LEU A 5 16.22 10.66 -6.95
C LEU A 5 15.24 9.67 -6.32
N ALA A 6 15.66 8.94 -5.29
CA ALA A 6 14.81 8.01 -4.56
C ALA A 6 13.64 8.74 -3.87
N ILE A 7 13.90 9.88 -3.21
CA ILE A 7 12.86 10.75 -2.64
C ILE A 7 11.93 11.28 -3.74
N ALA A 8 12.46 11.74 -4.87
CA ALA A 8 11.66 12.29 -5.96
C ALA A 8 10.72 11.24 -6.58
N LEU A 9 11.21 10.01 -6.81
CA LEU A 9 10.41 8.89 -7.30
C LEU A 9 9.36 8.44 -6.29
N GLY A 10 9.75 8.34 -5.01
CA GLY A 10 8.80 8.05 -3.94
C GLY A 10 7.73 9.13 -3.83
N GLY A 11 8.12 10.40 -3.87
CA GLY A 11 7.23 11.55 -3.75
C GLY A 11 6.25 11.68 -4.90
N SER A 12 6.68 11.46 -6.14
CA SER A 12 5.77 11.48 -7.30
C SER A 12 4.74 10.36 -7.19
N ALA A 13 5.16 9.15 -6.83
CA ALA A 13 4.26 8.02 -6.59
C ALA A 13 3.29 8.30 -5.42
N GLY A 14 3.77 8.88 -4.33
CA GLY A 14 2.96 9.24 -3.16
C GLY A 14 1.89 10.28 -3.49
N ALA A 15 2.25 11.32 -4.26
CA ALA A 15 1.31 12.35 -4.69
C ALA A 15 0.20 11.79 -5.61
N VAL A 16 0.56 10.91 -6.56
CA VAL A 16 -0.41 10.24 -7.43
C VAL A 16 -1.31 9.31 -6.61
N ALA A 17 -0.74 8.52 -5.70
CA ALA A 17 -1.51 7.64 -4.82
C ALA A 17 -2.50 8.43 -3.95
N ARG A 18 -2.09 9.57 -3.38
CA ARG A 18 -2.96 10.47 -2.62
C ARG A 18 -4.13 10.93 -3.46
N PHE A 19 -3.87 11.39 -4.69
CA PHE A 19 -4.91 11.85 -5.60
C PHE A 19 -5.92 10.75 -5.90
N LEU A 20 -5.45 9.54 -6.24
CA LEU A 20 -6.34 8.42 -6.58
C LEU A 20 -7.15 7.95 -5.37
N VAL A 21 -6.52 7.76 -4.22
CA VAL A 21 -7.17 7.27 -3.00
C VAL A 21 -8.17 8.30 -2.47
N ALA A 22 -7.78 9.58 -2.36
CA ALA A 22 -8.68 10.61 -1.86
C ALA A 22 -9.91 10.76 -2.76
N ASN A 23 -9.73 10.75 -4.09
CA ASN A 23 -10.87 10.79 -5.02
C ASN A 23 -11.75 9.53 -4.95
N GLY A 24 -11.15 8.35 -4.78
CA GLY A 24 -11.91 7.11 -4.57
C GLY A 24 -12.78 7.17 -3.31
N VAL A 25 -12.23 7.68 -2.20
CA VAL A 25 -12.98 7.88 -0.95
C VAL A 25 -14.08 8.93 -1.15
N TYR A 26 -13.79 10.03 -1.86
CA TYR A 26 -14.81 11.04 -2.19
C TYR A 26 -15.93 10.51 -3.08
N ALA A 27 -15.64 9.57 -3.99
CA ALA A 27 -16.65 8.94 -4.81
C ALA A 27 -17.60 8.04 -3.98
N TRP A 28 -17.09 7.46 -2.88
CA TRP A 28 -17.87 6.58 -2.02
C TRP A 28 -18.65 7.31 -0.93
N LEU A 29 -18.00 8.22 -0.19
CA LEU A 29 -18.58 8.90 0.97
C LEU A 29 -19.11 10.31 0.66
N GLY A 30 -18.91 10.78 -0.58
CA GLY A 30 -19.24 12.13 -1.00
C GLY A 30 -18.23 13.19 -0.54
N ARG A 31 -18.51 14.45 -0.89
CA ARG A 31 -17.64 15.61 -0.59
C ARG A 31 -18.19 16.54 0.49
N ALA A 32 -19.22 16.12 1.21
CA ALA A 32 -19.84 16.93 2.27
C ALA A 32 -18.94 17.13 3.50
N PHE A 33 -17.88 16.33 3.61
CA PHE A 33 -16.83 16.37 4.61
C PHE A 33 -15.53 15.84 3.97
N PRO A 34 -14.34 16.29 4.38
CA PRO A 34 -13.05 15.92 3.80
C PRO A 34 -12.59 14.48 4.12
N PHE A 35 -13.46 13.49 3.85
CA PHE A 35 -13.17 12.07 4.12
C PHE A 35 -11.95 11.56 3.35
N GLY A 36 -11.72 12.04 2.12
CA GLY A 36 -10.55 11.66 1.33
C GLY A 36 -9.25 12.07 2.00
N THR A 37 -9.14 13.33 2.41
CA THR A 37 -7.96 13.84 3.14
C THR A 37 -7.78 13.18 4.50
N LEU A 38 -8.86 12.99 5.26
CA LEU A 38 -8.81 12.28 6.53
C LEU A 38 -8.26 10.86 6.36
N PHE A 39 -8.77 10.13 5.35
CA PHE A 39 -8.36 8.75 5.10
C PHE A 39 -6.88 8.65 4.76
N VAL A 40 -6.39 9.43 3.78
CA VAL A 40 -4.97 9.36 3.36
C VAL A 40 -4.03 9.77 4.49
N ASN A 41 -4.41 10.72 5.34
CA ASN A 41 -3.61 11.13 6.49
C ASN A 41 -3.56 10.02 7.55
N VAL A 42 -4.70 9.43 7.91
CA VAL A 42 -4.76 8.38 8.94
C VAL A 42 -4.05 7.10 8.47
N SER A 43 -4.31 6.63 7.25
CA SER A 43 -3.66 5.45 6.70
C SER A 43 -2.15 5.67 6.50
N GLY A 44 -1.76 6.87 6.07
CA GLY A 44 -0.36 7.26 5.92
C GLY A 44 0.38 7.31 7.25
N CYS A 45 -0.23 7.88 8.29
CA CYS A 45 0.33 7.90 9.66
C CYS A 45 0.49 6.49 10.23
N PHE A 46 -0.48 5.60 10.03
CA PHE A 46 -0.35 4.19 10.41
C PHE A 46 0.84 3.52 9.70
N ALA A 47 0.90 3.65 8.37
CA ALA A 47 1.98 3.09 7.57
C ALA A 47 3.35 3.66 7.98
N MET A 48 3.43 4.96 8.27
CA MET A 48 4.64 5.62 8.76
C MET A 48 5.15 4.97 10.05
N GLY A 49 4.27 4.77 11.03
CA GLY A 49 4.63 4.14 12.30
C GLY A 49 5.08 2.68 12.12
N PHE A 50 4.31 1.91 11.35
CA PHE A 50 4.61 0.50 11.08
C PHE A 50 5.93 0.31 10.35
N LEU A 51 6.13 1.03 9.25
CA LEU A 51 7.34 0.93 8.42
C LEU A 51 8.57 1.49 9.12
N THR A 52 8.41 2.50 9.98
CA THR A 52 9.52 2.99 10.81
C THR A 52 9.99 1.92 11.79
N ALA A 53 9.06 1.21 12.45
CA ALA A 53 9.43 0.12 13.34
C ALA A 53 10.11 -1.04 12.60
N LEU A 54 9.55 -1.44 11.45
CA LEU A 54 10.15 -2.45 10.56
C LEU A 54 11.58 -2.08 10.14
N MET A 55 11.75 -0.86 9.63
CA MET A 55 13.03 -0.40 9.11
C MET A 55 14.07 -0.15 10.20
N LEU A 56 13.69 0.20 11.43
CA LEU A 56 14.65 0.38 12.51
C LEU A 56 15.11 -0.93 13.15
N GLN A 57 14.27 -1.97 13.14
CA GLN A 57 14.53 -3.22 13.86
C GLN A 57 15.14 -4.31 12.97
N ARG A 58 14.78 -4.37 11.69
CA ARG A 58 15.14 -5.50 10.81
C ARG A 58 15.99 -5.10 9.62
N PHE A 59 15.78 -3.89 9.12
CA PHE A 59 16.50 -3.46 7.93
C PHE A 59 17.62 -2.48 8.30
N THR A 60 18.87 -2.87 8.05
CA THR A 60 19.87 -1.92 7.55
C THR A 60 19.50 -1.53 6.11
N ALA A 61 18.29 -1.00 5.92
CA ALA A 61 17.84 -0.58 4.60
C ALA A 61 18.83 0.47 4.10
N VAL A 62 19.32 0.27 2.87
CA VAL A 62 20.10 1.27 2.14
C VAL A 62 19.35 2.60 2.27
N VAL A 63 20.06 3.63 2.75
CA VAL A 63 19.50 4.91 3.23
C VAL A 63 18.49 5.52 2.26
N GLU A 64 18.69 5.25 0.98
CA GLU A 64 17.88 5.60 -0.17
C GLU A 64 16.46 5.03 -0.13
N TYR A 65 16.26 3.75 0.24
CA TYR A 65 14.91 3.15 0.32
C TYR A 65 14.10 3.75 1.46
N ARG A 66 14.74 3.96 2.62
CA ARG A 66 14.10 4.62 3.75
C ARG A 66 13.68 6.04 3.38
N ALA A 67 14.54 6.76 2.67
CA ALA A 67 14.23 8.10 2.19
C ALA A 67 13.11 8.10 1.14
N ALA A 68 13.14 7.19 0.16
CA ALA A 68 12.10 7.06 -0.86
C ALA A 68 10.72 6.80 -0.25
N ILE A 69 10.64 5.88 0.73
CA ILE A 69 9.36 5.44 1.30
C ILE A 69 8.86 6.42 2.35
N LEU A 70 9.69 6.74 3.36
CA LEU A 70 9.26 7.53 4.51
C LEU A 70 9.18 9.03 4.17
N ILE A 71 10.19 9.57 3.50
CA ILE A 71 10.25 11.00 3.17
C ILE A 71 9.52 11.28 1.86
N GLY A 72 9.79 10.48 0.82
CA GLY A 72 9.16 10.65 -0.49
C GLY A 72 7.69 10.25 -0.47
N PHE A 73 7.42 8.94 -0.49
CA PHE A 73 6.07 8.40 -0.71
C PHE A 73 5.10 8.80 0.40
N LEU A 74 5.38 8.45 1.66
CA LEU A 74 4.46 8.75 2.76
C LEU A 74 4.37 10.26 3.04
N GLY A 75 5.46 11.00 2.86
CA GLY A 75 5.47 12.46 2.94
C GLY A 75 4.57 13.13 1.90
N ALA A 76 4.56 12.64 0.66
CA ALA A 76 3.69 13.17 -0.40
C ALA A 76 2.27 12.57 -0.42
N TYR A 77 2.11 11.36 0.16
CA TYR A 77 0.84 10.67 0.30
C TYR A 77 -0.06 11.32 1.35
N THR A 78 0.53 11.80 2.43
CA THR A 78 -0.16 12.59 3.46
C THR A 78 -0.13 14.09 3.11
N THR A 79 -1.06 14.87 3.65
CA THR A 79 -1.13 16.31 3.36
C THR A 79 -1.74 17.09 4.53
N PHE A 80 -0.93 17.94 5.14
CA PHE A 80 -1.41 18.91 6.14
C PHE A 80 -2.00 20.16 5.48
N SER A 81 -1.44 20.60 4.35
CA SER A 81 -1.88 21.82 3.66
C SER A 81 -3.29 21.69 3.09
N THR A 82 -3.64 20.53 2.51
CA THR A 82 -5.00 20.28 2.03
C THR A 82 -5.99 20.22 3.20
N PHE A 83 -5.62 19.54 4.30
CA PHE A 83 -6.43 19.51 5.53
C PHE A 83 -6.71 20.92 6.07
N ALA A 84 -5.69 21.78 6.13
CA ALA A 84 -5.84 23.15 6.61
C ALA A 84 -6.78 23.97 5.71
N LEU A 85 -6.60 23.87 4.38
CA LEU A 85 -7.43 24.58 3.41
C LEU A 85 -8.89 24.11 3.45
N GLU A 86 -9.14 22.80 3.49
CA GLU A 86 -10.49 22.23 3.61
C GLU A 86 -11.15 22.64 4.93
N THR A 87 -10.38 22.78 6.01
CA THR A 87 -10.89 23.29 7.28
C THR A 87 -11.31 24.76 7.19
N VAL A 88 -10.51 25.59 6.51
CA VAL A 88 -10.86 27.00 6.25
C VAL A 88 -12.13 27.10 5.41
N TYR A 89 -12.24 26.33 4.33
CA TYR A 89 -13.44 26.30 3.49
C TYR A 89 -14.70 25.87 4.28
N LEU A 90 -14.57 24.89 5.18
CA LEU A 90 -15.69 24.52 6.06
C LEU A 90 -16.11 25.66 7.00
N ILE A 91 -15.19 26.53 7.41
CA ILE A 91 -15.50 27.71 8.23
C ILE A 91 -16.19 28.78 7.39
N GLU A 92 -15.67 29.05 6.18
CA GLU A 92 -16.23 30.02 5.23
C GLU A 92 -17.66 29.66 4.81
N ASP A 93 -17.94 28.36 4.64
CA ASP A 93 -19.29 27.82 4.37
C ASP A 93 -20.24 27.89 5.59
N GLY A 94 -19.82 28.48 6.71
CA GLY A 94 -20.58 28.54 7.96
C GLY A 94 -20.64 27.21 8.73
N GLY A 95 -19.92 26.20 8.27
CA GLY A 95 -19.89 24.83 8.79
C GLY A 95 -18.97 24.63 10.00
N LEU A 96 -19.02 25.50 11.01
CA LEU A 96 -18.13 25.47 12.19
C LEU A 96 -18.07 24.09 12.87
N ARG A 97 -19.21 23.39 12.99
CA ARG A 97 -19.26 22.04 13.55
C ARG A 97 -18.43 21.04 12.74
N LYS A 98 -18.49 21.11 11.40
CA LYS A 98 -17.71 20.23 10.51
C LYS A 98 -16.22 20.59 10.57
N ALA A 99 -15.88 21.87 10.61
CA ALA A 99 -14.49 22.31 10.74
C ALA A 99 -13.86 21.80 12.05
N ALA A 100 -14.56 21.98 13.18
CA ALA A 100 -14.12 21.49 14.49
C ALA A 100 -13.95 19.96 14.48
N LEU A 101 -14.90 19.23 13.87
CA LEU A 101 -14.81 17.79 13.72
C LEU A 101 -13.62 17.36 12.85
N ASN A 102 -13.35 18.09 11.76
CA ASN A 102 -12.21 17.79 10.88
C ASN A 102 -10.88 17.94 11.60
N ILE A 103 -10.69 19.02 12.36
CA ILE A 103 -9.50 19.23 13.19
C ILE A 103 -9.36 18.09 14.21
N PHE A 104 -10.41 17.85 15.00
CA PHE A 104 -10.38 16.86 16.07
C PHE A 104 -10.09 15.45 15.54
N LEU A 105 -10.85 15.00 14.53
CA LEU A 105 -10.68 13.66 13.96
C LEU A 105 -9.31 13.51 13.29
N SER A 106 -8.87 14.48 12.50
CA SER A 106 -7.58 14.40 11.81
C SER A 106 -6.42 14.32 12.81
N THR A 107 -6.43 15.13 13.87
CA THR A 107 -5.35 15.09 14.87
C THR A 107 -5.38 13.80 15.68
N VAL A 108 -6.54 13.43 16.25
CA VAL A 108 -6.65 12.28 17.15
C VAL A 108 -6.41 10.97 16.39
N LEU A 109 -7.06 10.78 15.24
CA LEU A 109 -6.93 9.53 14.50
C LEU A 109 -5.51 9.34 13.94
N CYS A 110 -4.84 10.40 13.47
CA CYS A 110 -3.46 10.29 13.00
C CYS A 110 -2.49 9.92 14.13
N LEU A 111 -2.64 10.52 15.31
CA LEU A 111 -1.80 10.20 16.49
C LEU A 111 -2.02 8.76 16.96
N VAL A 112 -3.28 8.31 17.01
CA VAL A 112 -3.62 6.92 17.34
C VAL A 112 -3.06 5.98 16.27
N ALA A 113 -3.24 6.29 14.99
CA ALA A 113 -2.79 5.47 13.87
C ALA A 113 -1.27 5.26 13.87
N VAL A 114 -0.47 6.32 14.00
CA VAL A 114 1.00 6.19 14.05
C VAL A 114 1.46 5.40 15.27
N SER A 115 0.81 5.60 16.42
CA SER A 115 1.11 4.86 17.65
C SER A 115 0.80 3.38 17.51
N LEU A 116 -0.36 3.03 16.94
CA LEU A 116 -0.73 1.64 16.65
C LEU A 116 0.21 1.02 15.63
N GLY A 117 0.59 1.74 14.58
CA GLY A 117 1.57 1.28 13.60
C GLY A 117 2.91 0.93 14.26
N LEU A 118 3.42 1.80 15.13
CA LEU A 118 4.65 1.55 15.89
C LEU A 118 4.53 0.34 16.82
N ILE A 119 3.44 0.21 17.57
CA ILE A 119 3.23 -0.91 18.50
C ILE A 119 3.16 -2.23 17.74
N LEU A 120 2.37 -2.28 16.67
CA LEU A 120 2.22 -3.48 15.84
C LEU A 120 3.52 -3.85 15.15
N GLY A 121 4.21 -2.87 14.55
CA GLY A 121 5.50 -3.10 13.93
C GLY A 121 6.50 -3.67 14.93
N ARG A 122 6.65 -3.04 16.10
CA ARG A 122 7.55 -3.56 17.14
C ARG A 122 7.17 -4.95 17.60
N LYS A 123 5.89 -5.25 17.83
CA LYS A 123 5.48 -6.58 18.27
C LYS A 123 5.75 -7.67 17.24
N ILE A 124 5.49 -7.38 15.97
CA ILE A 124 5.70 -8.34 14.88
C ILE A 124 7.20 -8.57 14.63
N PHE A 125 8.00 -7.50 14.67
CA PHE A 125 9.41 -7.57 14.28
C PHE A 125 10.40 -7.71 15.44
N ALA A 126 9.98 -7.61 16.71
CA ALA A 126 10.88 -7.76 17.87
C ALA A 126 11.25 -9.21 18.20
N ASN A 127 10.46 -10.21 17.80
CA ASN A 127 10.79 -11.62 18.04
C ASN A 127 11.57 -12.22 16.86
N ASP A 128 12.57 -13.06 17.14
CA ASP A 128 13.35 -13.82 16.14
C ASP A 128 12.53 -14.86 15.35
N ALA A 129 11.21 -14.89 15.53
CA ALA A 129 10.26 -15.75 14.81
C ALA A 129 10.25 -15.52 13.29
N TYR A 130 10.82 -14.41 12.81
CA TYR A 130 10.89 -14.07 11.39
C TYR A 130 12.32 -13.79 10.93
N ARG A 131 13.28 -14.60 11.38
CA ARG A 131 14.70 -14.46 11.01
C ARG A 131 14.93 -14.49 9.49
N TRP A 132 14.11 -15.23 8.78
CA TRP A 132 14.10 -15.32 7.32
C TRP A 132 13.79 -14.02 6.59
N LEU A 133 13.22 -13.00 7.26
CA LEU A 133 13.02 -11.68 6.65
C LEU A 133 14.37 -11.00 6.37
N ASP A 134 15.37 -11.14 7.24
CA ASP A 134 16.57 -10.30 7.19
C ASP A 134 17.40 -10.52 5.89
N ASP A 135 17.37 -11.73 5.32
CA ASP A 135 18.08 -12.08 4.07
C ASP A 135 17.17 -12.11 2.83
N LEU A 136 15.96 -11.55 2.91
CA LEU A 136 15.04 -11.54 1.77
C LEU A 136 15.60 -10.69 0.61
N PRO A 137 15.50 -11.19 -0.63
CA PRO A 137 15.82 -10.42 -1.82
C PRO A 137 14.70 -9.42 -2.20
N TYR A 138 14.64 -8.31 -1.46
CA TYR A 138 13.55 -7.33 -1.53
C TYR A 138 13.30 -6.73 -2.91
N ILE A 139 14.34 -6.43 -3.69
CA ILE A 139 14.21 -5.79 -5.01
C ILE A 139 13.48 -6.72 -5.99
N GLU A 140 13.93 -7.96 -6.07
CA GLU A 140 13.35 -9.00 -6.93
C GLU A 140 11.92 -9.34 -6.49
N MET A 141 11.65 -9.34 -5.17
CA MET A 141 10.30 -9.52 -4.62
C MET A 141 9.38 -8.35 -5.01
N MET A 142 9.84 -7.10 -4.90
CA MET A 142 9.08 -5.91 -5.31
C MET A 142 8.81 -5.89 -6.83
N LEU A 143 9.80 -6.26 -7.64
CA LEU A 143 9.63 -6.39 -9.10
C LEU A 143 8.60 -7.47 -9.43
N GLY A 144 8.66 -8.62 -8.77
CA GLY A 144 7.66 -9.68 -8.91
C GLY A 144 6.27 -9.16 -8.59
N ILE A 145 6.09 -8.57 -7.40
CA ILE A 145 4.82 -7.96 -6.96
C ILE A 145 4.28 -6.96 -7.99
N LEU A 146 5.14 -6.08 -8.52
CA LEU A 146 4.76 -5.08 -9.52
C LEU A 146 4.32 -5.72 -10.84
N VAL A 147 5.07 -6.70 -11.35
CA VAL A 147 4.72 -7.42 -12.59
C VAL A 147 3.34 -8.06 -12.46
N PHE A 148 3.08 -8.71 -11.34
CA PHE A 148 1.79 -9.37 -11.14
C PHE A 148 0.64 -8.40 -10.87
N PHE A 149 0.88 -7.28 -10.21
CA PHE A 149 -0.08 -6.17 -10.13
C PHE A 149 -0.48 -5.72 -11.55
N LEU A 150 0.50 -5.48 -12.42
CA LEU A 150 0.27 -5.05 -13.80
C LEU A 150 -0.45 -6.10 -14.63
N LEU A 151 -0.11 -7.39 -14.45
CA LEU A 151 -0.83 -8.50 -15.11
C LEU A 151 -2.29 -8.59 -14.65
N ALA A 152 -2.56 -8.43 -13.35
CA ALA A 152 -3.92 -8.41 -12.82
C ALA A 152 -4.72 -7.20 -13.34
N ALA A 153 -4.09 -6.03 -13.43
CA ALA A 153 -4.69 -4.84 -14.02
C ALA A 153 -5.00 -5.02 -15.52
N LEU A 154 -4.04 -5.56 -16.28
CA LEU A 154 -4.22 -5.86 -17.69
C LEU A 154 -5.33 -6.90 -17.90
N ALA A 155 -5.35 -7.97 -17.11
CA ALA A 155 -6.39 -8.99 -17.17
C ALA A 155 -7.78 -8.39 -16.93
N ALA A 156 -7.93 -7.57 -15.88
CA ALA A 156 -9.19 -6.87 -15.60
C ALA A 156 -9.63 -5.97 -16.76
N PHE A 157 -8.69 -5.22 -17.36
CA PHE A 157 -8.98 -4.40 -18.53
C PHE A 157 -9.44 -5.24 -19.74
N VAL A 158 -8.72 -6.33 -20.05
CA VAL A 158 -9.06 -7.25 -21.16
C VAL A 158 -10.41 -7.93 -20.93
N PHE A 159 -10.73 -8.32 -19.70
CA PHE A 159 -12.01 -8.93 -19.36
C PHE A 159 -13.19 -8.03 -19.72
N GLN A 160 -13.05 -6.72 -19.52
CA GLN A 160 -14.07 -5.75 -19.91
C GLN A 160 -14.11 -5.59 -21.44
N ARG A 161 -12.95 -5.47 -22.10
CA ARG A 161 -12.86 -5.32 -23.55
C ARG A 161 -13.44 -6.50 -24.34
N LEU A 162 -13.21 -7.73 -23.87
CA LEU A 162 -13.67 -8.96 -24.51
C LEU A 162 -15.00 -9.48 -23.94
N ASN A 163 -15.63 -8.72 -23.05
CA ASN A 163 -16.88 -9.07 -22.37
C ASN A 163 -16.89 -10.50 -21.77
N ILE A 164 -15.79 -10.86 -21.09
CA ILE A 164 -15.60 -12.20 -20.52
C ILE A 164 -16.61 -12.44 -19.38
N THR A 165 -17.18 -13.64 -19.30
CA THR A 165 -18.13 -14.04 -18.25
C THR A 165 -17.50 -14.05 -16.86
N VAL A 166 -18.29 -13.77 -15.82
CA VAL A 166 -17.81 -13.66 -14.43
C VAL A 166 -17.06 -14.93 -14.00
N GLU A 167 -17.60 -16.12 -14.32
CA GLU A 167 -16.99 -17.41 -14.02
C GLU A 167 -15.56 -17.51 -14.56
N ARG A 168 -15.35 -17.15 -15.83
CA ARG A 168 -14.02 -17.19 -16.47
C ARG A 168 -13.06 -16.17 -15.87
N ARG A 169 -13.56 -14.99 -15.43
CA ARG A 169 -12.75 -13.98 -14.74
C ARG A 169 -12.24 -14.52 -13.39
N VAL A 170 -13.14 -15.11 -12.61
CA VAL A 170 -12.80 -15.68 -11.29
C VAL A 170 -11.78 -16.79 -11.43
N ILE A 171 -12.00 -17.75 -12.34
CA ILE A 171 -11.05 -18.85 -12.60
C ILE A 171 -9.67 -18.30 -12.98
N THR A 172 -9.61 -17.34 -13.90
CA THR A 172 -8.34 -16.75 -14.36
C THR A 172 -7.61 -16.04 -13.22
N LEU A 173 -8.31 -15.26 -12.38
CA LEU A 173 -7.71 -14.53 -11.27
C LEU A 173 -7.22 -15.47 -10.15
N VAL A 174 -7.97 -16.53 -9.85
CA VAL A 174 -7.56 -17.55 -8.87
C VAL A 174 -6.33 -18.31 -9.35
N LEU A 175 -6.27 -18.67 -10.64
CA LEU A 175 -5.09 -19.31 -11.22
C LEU A 175 -3.87 -18.37 -11.21
N LEU A 176 -4.06 -17.10 -11.55
CA LEU A 176 -2.99 -16.09 -11.52
C LEU A 176 -2.45 -15.89 -10.09
N LEU A 177 -3.35 -15.85 -9.09
CA LEU A 177 -2.98 -15.81 -7.67
C LEU A 177 -2.21 -17.08 -7.26
N GLY A 178 -2.67 -18.26 -7.65
CA GLY A 178 -2.01 -19.53 -7.37
C GLY A 178 -0.59 -19.60 -7.95
N VAL A 179 -0.42 -19.17 -9.21
CA VAL A 179 0.89 -19.13 -9.86
C VAL A 179 1.80 -18.10 -9.17
N LEU A 180 1.31 -16.91 -8.85
CA LEU A 180 2.07 -15.88 -8.12
C LEU A 180 2.57 -16.42 -6.77
N THR A 181 1.66 -17.00 -5.99
CA THR A 181 1.96 -17.42 -4.62
C THR A 181 2.92 -18.58 -4.59
N LEU A 182 2.75 -19.58 -5.47
CA LEU A 182 3.67 -20.69 -5.63
C LEU A 182 5.06 -20.25 -6.13
N SER A 183 5.11 -19.44 -7.18
CA SER A 183 6.39 -18.98 -7.75
C SER A 183 7.18 -18.14 -6.75
N LEU A 184 6.52 -17.22 -6.04
CA LEU A 184 7.16 -16.38 -5.03
C LEU A 184 7.62 -17.20 -3.82
N THR A 185 6.80 -18.13 -3.35
CA THR A 185 7.13 -18.99 -2.20
C THR A 185 8.29 -19.93 -2.54
N LEU A 186 8.26 -20.58 -3.70
CA LEU A 186 9.35 -21.45 -4.15
C LEU A 186 10.65 -20.67 -4.33
N TRP A 187 10.57 -19.50 -4.94
CA TRP A 187 11.73 -18.67 -5.18
C TRP A 187 12.37 -18.14 -3.88
N ILE A 188 11.56 -17.71 -2.91
CA ILE A 188 12.03 -17.36 -1.56
C ILE A 188 12.65 -18.58 -0.87
N ALA A 189 12.00 -19.75 -0.95
CA ALA A 189 12.49 -20.98 -0.35
C ALA A 189 13.83 -21.45 -0.95
N PHE A 190 14.02 -21.32 -2.26
CA PHE A 190 15.29 -21.65 -2.92
C PHE A 190 16.41 -20.69 -2.55
N LYS A 191 16.11 -19.41 -2.36
CA LYS A 191 17.13 -18.41 -2.01
C LYS A 191 17.54 -18.47 -0.53
N LEU A 192 16.62 -18.89 0.32
CA LEU A 192 16.84 -19.11 1.75
C LEU A 192 17.23 -20.56 2.07
N PHE A 193 17.53 -21.41 1.07
CA PHE A 193 17.79 -22.84 1.25
C PHE A 193 19.03 -23.14 2.11
N ASP A 194 19.95 -22.18 2.24
CA ASP A 194 21.11 -22.27 3.14
C ASP A 194 20.75 -22.12 4.63
N PHE A 195 19.59 -21.52 4.94
CA PHE A 195 19.02 -21.54 6.28
C PHE A 195 18.21 -22.82 6.41
N GLN A 196 18.53 -23.70 7.36
CA GLN A 196 17.75 -24.90 7.66
C GLN A 196 16.37 -24.51 8.19
N LEU A 197 15.48 -24.07 7.30
CA LEU A 197 14.19 -23.47 7.64
C LEU A 197 13.32 -24.49 8.37
N GLU A 198 12.81 -24.09 9.53
CA GLU A 198 11.85 -24.91 10.25
C GLU A 198 10.48 -24.89 9.56
N VAL A 199 9.66 -25.92 9.78
CA VAL A 199 8.30 -26.01 9.20
C VAL A 199 7.46 -24.77 9.50
N GLN A 200 7.65 -24.18 10.69
CA GLN A 200 6.95 -22.95 11.09
C GLN A 200 7.32 -21.74 10.21
N GLU A 201 8.59 -21.64 9.81
CA GLU A 201 9.07 -20.54 8.96
C GLU A 201 8.58 -20.69 7.52
N ILE A 202 8.54 -21.92 6.99
CA ILE A 202 7.97 -22.23 5.67
C ILE A 202 6.47 -21.88 5.64
N LEU A 203 5.72 -22.24 6.69
CA LEU A 203 4.31 -21.87 6.82
C LEU A 203 4.11 -20.35 6.94
N GLY A 204 5.01 -19.66 7.64
CA GLY A 204 5.04 -18.20 7.74
C GLY A 204 5.28 -17.52 6.39
N ILE A 205 6.25 -18.01 5.61
CA ILE A 205 6.52 -17.54 4.24
C ILE A 205 5.27 -17.75 3.38
N LEU A 206 4.71 -18.95 3.37
CA LEU A 206 3.52 -19.28 2.57
C LEU A 206 2.31 -18.43 2.94
N ALA A 207 2.05 -18.21 4.23
CA ALA A 207 0.94 -17.36 4.67
C ALA A 207 1.15 -15.90 4.23
N THR A 208 2.36 -15.40 4.38
CA THR A 208 2.71 -14.01 4.03
C THR A 208 2.63 -13.78 2.53
N THR A 209 3.19 -14.68 1.71
CA THR A 209 3.13 -14.59 0.24
C THR A 209 1.70 -14.71 -0.28
N ASN A 210 0.86 -15.53 0.35
CA ASN A 210 -0.57 -15.62 0.01
C ASN A 210 -1.33 -14.32 0.31
N LEU A 211 -1.16 -13.74 1.51
CA LEU A 211 -1.82 -12.49 1.88
C LEU A 211 -1.40 -11.34 0.97
N VAL A 212 -0.10 -11.20 0.73
CA VAL A 212 0.45 -10.20 -0.19
C VAL A 212 -0.08 -10.44 -1.61
N GLY A 213 -0.08 -11.69 -2.08
CA GLY A 213 -0.61 -12.06 -3.39
C GLY A 213 -2.07 -11.68 -3.58
N MET A 214 -2.93 -11.99 -2.62
CA MET A 214 -4.35 -11.63 -2.66
C MET A 214 -4.54 -10.12 -2.76
N MET A 215 -3.80 -9.36 -1.93
CA MET A 215 -3.86 -7.90 -1.93
C MET A 215 -3.42 -7.32 -3.27
N VAL A 216 -2.32 -7.83 -3.84
CA VAL A 216 -1.74 -7.37 -5.11
C VAL A 216 -2.69 -7.62 -6.29
N VAL A 217 -3.25 -8.82 -6.39
CA VAL A 217 -4.20 -9.17 -7.45
C VAL A 217 -5.46 -8.33 -7.31
N TRP A 218 -5.99 -8.16 -6.10
CA TRP A 218 -7.18 -7.34 -5.86
C TRP A 218 -6.97 -5.88 -6.27
N LEU A 219 -5.88 -5.25 -5.81
CA LEU A 219 -5.54 -3.87 -6.18
C LEU A 219 -5.31 -3.72 -7.69
N GLY A 220 -4.65 -4.68 -8.33
CA GLY A 220 -4.45 -4.70 -9.77
C GLY A 220 -5.78 -4.72 -10.52
N THR A 221 -6.70 -5.59 -10.12
CA THR A 221 -8.03 -5.65 -10.76
C THR A 221 -8.84 -4.37 -10.60
N LEU A 222 -8.81 -3.75 -9.40
CA LEU A 222 -9.46 -2.44 -9.16
C LEU A 222 -8.88 -1.38 -10.10
N PHE A 223 -7.56 -1.32 -10.22
CA PHE A 223 -6.87 -0.38 -11.09
C PHE A 223 -7.21 -0.61 -12.57
N GLY A 224 -7.22 -1.86 -13.04
CA GLY A 224 -7.60 -2.20 -14.41
C GLY A 224 -9.05 -1.84 -14.73
N ASN A 225 -9.97 -2.06 -13.79
CA ASN A 225 -11.37 -1.66 -13.94
C ASN A 225 -11.53 -0.13 -13.98
N TRP A 226 -10.78 0.58 -13.13
CA TRP A 226 -10.76 2.04 -13.12
C TRP A 226 -10.21 2.61 -14.43
N LEU A 227 -9.13 2.03 -14.98
CA LEU A 227 -8.58 2.42 -16.29
C LEU A 227 -9.60 2.28 -17.42
N TRP A 228 -10.43 1.25 -17.40
CA TRP A 228 -11.51 1.09 -18.37
C TRP A 228 -12.56 2.21 -18.25
N GLN A 229 -12.94 2.59 -17.04
CA GLN A 229 -13.94 3.64 -16.81
C GLN A 229 -13.49 5.02 -17.30
N LEU A 230 -12.18 5.27 -17.37
CA LEU A 230 -11.63 6.53 -17.85
C LEU A 230 -11.78 6.76 -19.36
N ASN A 231 -12.35 5.83 -20.12
CA ASN A 231 -12.71 6.01 -21.54
C ASN A 231 -11.52 6.36 -22.46
N LEU A 232 -10.27 6.11 -22.04
CA LEU A 232 -9.04 6.56 -22.71
C LEU A 232 -8.75 5.85 -24.06
N LEU A 233 -9.56 4.86 -24.46
CA LEU A 233 -9.36 4.05 -25.67
C LEU A 233 -10.69 3.72 -26.40
N ARG A 234 -11.58 4.70 -26.54
CA ARG A 234 -12.63 4.69 -27.59
C ARG A 234 -12.23 5.63 -28.72
#